data_AF-A0A4Y7PKP1-F1
#
_entry.id   AF-A0A4Y7PKP1-F1
#
_cell.length_a   1.000
_cell.length_b   1.000
_cell.length_c   1.000
_cell.angle_alpha   90.00
_cell.angle_beta   90.00
_cell.angle_gamma   90.00
#
_symmetry.space_group_name_H-M   'P 1'
#
loop_
_entity.id
_entity.type
_entity.pdbx_description
1 polymer ?
#
loop_
_entity_poly.entity_id
_entity_poly.type
_entity_poly.pdbx_seq_one_letter_code
_entity_poly.pdbx_strand_id
1 'polypeptide(L)'
;MKFISICLVLAAVGLVNAQVPGPVPADDGGLEKRACTASKCRCNGVSGLFCGNEKINKACTDGDVFQCNPSGATCTFGVRKSCQQCGKLSC
;
A
#
# COMPACT_ATOMS: atom_id res chain seq x y z
N MET A 1 44.26 -33.05 20.35
CA MET A 1 45.36 -33.05 19.34
C MET A 1 44.67 -33.34 18.00
N LYS A 2 44.11 -32.41 17.22
CA LYS A 2 44.56 -31.16 16.60
C LYS A 2 45.59 -31.36 15.49
N PHE A 3 45.14 -31.62 14.25
CA PHE A 3 45.77 -31.28 12.95
C PHE A 3 44.67 -31.34 11.86
N ILE A 4 44.04 -30.20 11.56
CA ILE A 4 44.28 -29.36 10.37
C ILE A 4 44.10 -30.16 9.06
N SER A 5 42.94 -30.00 8.41
CA SER A 5 42.78 -30.30 6.99
C SER A 5 42.16 -29.07 6.32
N ILE A 6 43.06 -28.32 5.70
CA ILE A 6 42.79 -27.22 4.78
C ILE A 6 42.47 -27.87 3.43
N CYS A 7 41.27 -27.63 2.90
CA CYS A 7 41.03 -27.63 1.47
C CYS A 7 40.14 -26.44 1.13
N LEU A 8 40.83 -25.30 0.99
CA LEU A 8 40.40 -24.13 0.25
C LEU A 8 40.16 -24.57 -1.20
N VAL A 9 38.89 -24.74 -1.59
CA VAL A 9 38.50 -24.74 -3.00
C VAL A 9 37.71 -23.46 -3.26
N LEU A 10 38.44 -22.49 -3.83
CA LEU A 10 37.86 -21.36 -4.53
C LEU A 10 37.08 -21.88 -5.75
N ALA A 11 35.79 -21.61 -5.80
CA ALA A 11 35.04 -21.56 -7.04
C ALA A 11 34.32 -20.20 -7.09
N ALA A 12 34.95 -19.25 -7.77
CA ALA A 12 34.33 -18.00 -8.19
C ALA A 12 33.30 -18.33 -9.28
N VAL A 13 32.02 -18.06 -9.03
CA VAL A 13 30.99 -18.12 -10.07
C VAL A 13 30.01 -16.96 -9.90
N GLY A 14 30.01 -16.06 -10.89
CA GLY A 14 28.85 -15.27 -11.32
C GLY A 14 28.54 -13.98 -10.55
N LEU A 15 29.06 -12.84 -11.05
CA LEU A 15 28.34 -11.57 -10.92
C LEU A 15 27.06 -11.66 -11.76
N VAL A 16 25.94 -12.02 -11.13
CA VAL A 16 24.62 -11.71 -11.68
C VAL A 16 24.37 -10.24 -11.41
N ASN A 17 24.36 -9.44 -12.48
CA ASN A 17 23.88 -8.06 -12.41
C ASN A 17 22.35 -8.10 -12.28
N ALA A 18 21.87 -8.40 -11.07
CA ALA A 18 20.48 -8.20 -10.72
C ALA A 18 20.29 -6.69 -10.53
N GLN A 19 19.85 -6.02 -11.59
CA GLN A 19 19.13 -4.77 -11.45
C GLN A 19 17.81 -5.12 -10.77
N VAL A 20 17.86 -5.27 -9.45
CA VAL A 20 16.67 -5.37 -8.62
C VAL A 20 15.98 -4.02 -8.79
N PRO A 21 14.76 -3.95 -9.37
CA PRO A 21 13.95 -2.77 -9.18
C PRO A 21 13.86 -2.61 -7.66
N GLY A 22 14.45 -1.53 -7.15
CA GLY A 22 14.52 -1.30 -5.71
C GLY A 22 13.12 -1.45 -5.12
N PRO A 23 13.01 -1.89 -3.85
CA PRO A 23 11.72 -1.99 -3.19
C PRO A 23 11.03 -0.63 -3.35
N VAL A 24 9.97 -0.59 -4.17
CA VAL A 24 8.98 0.47 -4.05
C VAL A 24 8.55 0.39 -2.59
N PRO A 25 8.70 1.47 -1.80
CA PRO A 25 8.17 1.45 -0.45
C PRO A 25 6.68 1.19 -0.61
N ALA A 26 6.31 -0.04 -0.29
CA ALA A 26 4.94 -0.43 -0.05
C ALA A 26 4.56 0.42 1.16
N ASP A 27 3.91 1.55 0.88
CA ASP A 27 3.36 2.45 1.88
C ASP A 27 2.14 1.74 2.51
N ASP A 28 2.47 0.70 3.29
CA ASP A 28 1.60 -0.17 4.07
C ASP A 28 1.68 0.24 5.56
N GLY A 29 1.70 1.55 5.83
CA GLY A 29 1.77 2.04 7.22
C GLY A 29 1.33 3.48 7.42
N GLY A 30 0.98 4.22 6.36
CA GLY A 30 0.61 5.63 6.46
C GLY A 30 -0.85 5.88 6.86
N LEU A 31 -1.75 4.94 6.56
CA LEU A 31 -3.19 5.10 6.81
C LEU A 31 -3.57 4.84 8.27
N GLU A 32 -2.95 3.84 8.91
CA GLU A 32 -3.27 3.45 10.28
C GLU A 32 -2.86 4.51 11.33
N LYS A 33 -1.89 5.38 11.00
CA LYS A 33 -1.48 6.50 11.87
C LYS A 33 -2.22 7.81 11.61
N ARG A 34 -2.96 7.94 10.50
CA ARG A 34 -3.74 9.14 10.21
C ARG A 34 -5.11 9.04 10.86
N ALA A 35 -5.46 10.02 11.69
CA ALA A 35 -6.84 10.19 12.11
C ALA A 35 -7.71 10.44 10.87
N CYS A 36 -8.75 9.65 10.67
CA CYS A 36 -9.68 9.87 9.57
C CYS A 36 -10.63 11.03 9.88
N THR A 37 -10.94 11.84 8.87
CA THR A 37 -11.86 12.98 9.01
C THR A 37 -13.24 12.58 8.50
N ALA A 38 -14.30 12.89 9.25
CA ALA A 38 -15.66 12.59 8.83
C ALA A 38 -15.94 13.15 7.42
N SER A 39 -16.53 12.31 6.55
CA SER A 39 -16.82 12.67 5.16
C SER A 39 -18.32 12.64 4.88
N LYS A 40 -18.74 13.42 3.88
CA LYS A 40 -20.11 13.37 3.32
C LYS A 40 -20.29 12.20 2.34
N CYS A 41 -19.21 11.51 1.96
CA CYS A 41 -19.25 10.31 1.16
C CYS A 41 -20.07 9.22 1.90
N ARG A 42 -21.04 8.63 1.20
CA ARG A 42 -21.87 7.53 1.72
C ARG A 42 -21.48 6.23 1.04
N CYS A 43 -21.50 5.15 1.81
CA CYS A 43 -21.18 3.81 1.36
C CYS A 43 -22.33 2.83 1.66
N ASN A 44 -22.22 1.62 1.14
CA ASN A 44 -23.22 0.55 1.28
C ASN A 44 -23.25 -0.12 2.68
N GLY A 45 -22.49 0.39 3.66
CA GLY A 45 -22.40 -0.21 4.99
C GLY A 45 -21.46 -1.42 5.09
N VAL A 46 -20.73 -1.76 4.01
CA VAL A 46 -19.70 -2.80 4.07
C VAL A 46 -18.40 -2.18 4.58
N SER A 47 -18.02 -2.52 5.80
CA SER A 47 -16.78 -2.03 6.40
C SER A 47 -15.56 -2.36 5.55
N GLY A 48 -14.76 -1.34 5.27
CA GLY A 48 -13.52 -1.50 4.50
C GLY A 48 -12.99 -0.18 3.98
N LEU A 49 -11.76 -0.22 3.47
CA LEU A 49 -11.13 0.90 2.77
C LEU A 49 -11.51 0.86 1.28
N PHE A 50 -11.63 2.02 0.66
CA PHE A 50 -11.84 2.16 -0.77
C PHE A 50 -11.30 3.50 -1.29
N CYS A 51 -11.03 3.58 -2.59
CA CYS A 51 -10.69 4.84 -3.26
C CYS A 51 -11.98 5.58 -3.65
N GLY A 52 -12.01 6.89 -3.43
CA GLY A 52 -13.11 7.74 -3.85
C GLY A 52 -13.31 7.74 -5.36
N ASN A 53 -14.54 8.06 -5.76
CA ASN A 53 -14.96 8.12 -7.15
C ASN A 53 -16.12 9.12 -7.29
N GLU A 54 -15.84 10.30 -7.82
CA GLU A 54 -16.83 11.38 -7.93
C GLU A 54 -17.87 11.12 -9.01
N LYS A 55 -17.60 10.17 -9.92
CA LYS A 55 -18.58 9.70 -10.92
C LYS A 55 -19.69 8.87 -10.30
N ILE A 56 -19.40 8.13 -9.23
CA ILE A 56 -20.39 7.34 -8.49
C ILE A 56 -21.06 8.20 -7.42
N ASN A 57 -20.26 8.96 -6.65
CA ASN A 57 -20.75 9.83 -5.60
C ASN A 57 -19.86 11.07 -5.52
N LYS A 58 -20.42 12.24 -5.86
CA LYS A 58 -19.72 13.53 -5.86
C LYS A 58 -19.10 13.93 -4.51
N ALA A 59 -19.51 13.29 -3.41
CA ALA A 59 -18.92 13.53 -2.10
C ALA A 59 -17.67 12.67 -1.81
N CYS A 60 -17.35 11.70 -2.69
CA CYS A 60 -16.21 10.80 -2.57
C CYS A 60 -15.11 11.24 -3.55
N THR A 61 -14.30 12.22 -3.16
CA THR A 61 -13.22 12.82 -3.97
C THR A 61 -12.35 11.78 -4.68
N ASP A 62 -12.10 11.94 -5.97
CA ASP A 62 -11.24 11.04 -6.73
C ASP A 62 -9.80 11.11 -6.21
N GLY A 63 -9.19 9.95 -5.97
CA GLY A 63 -7.82 9.84 -5.45
C GLY A 63 -7.67 9.86 -3.92
N ASP A 64 -8.75 10.14 -3.18
CA ASP A 64 -8.79 10.02 -1.71
C ASP A 64 -9.09 8.59 -1.27
N VAL A 65 -8.61 8.23 -0.07
CA VAL A 65 -8.96 6.96 0.59
C VAL A 65 -10.04 7.21 1.63
N PHE A 66 -11.08 6.38 1.60
CA PHE A 66 -12.18 6.41 2.55
C PHE A 66 -12.29 5.09 3.30
N GLN A 67 -12.67 5.16 4.58
CA GLN A 67 -13.13 4.01 5.37
C GLN A 67 -14.65 4.05 5.45
N CYS A 68 -15.30 2.97 5.02
CA CYS A 68 -16.73 2.74 5.27
C CYS A 68 -16.94 2.10 6.64
N ASN A 69 -18.01 2.48 7.32
CA ASN A 69 -18.47 1.83 8.55
C ASN A 69 -19.80 1.09 8.34
N PRO A 70 -20.23 0.21 9.28
CA PRO A 70 -21.49 -0.54 9.16
C PRO A 70 -22.74 0.33 9.06
N SER A 71 -22.68 1.58 9.54
CA SER A 71 -23.78 2.54 9.47
C SER A 71 -23.89 3.24 8.10
N GLY A 72 -23.03 2.91 7.14
CA GLY A 72 -23.00 3.55 5.81
C GLY A 72 -22.40 4.95 5.80
N ALA A 73 -21.80 5.38 6.91
CA ALA A 73 -21.02 6.61 6.97
C ALA A 73 -19.55 6.31 6.63
N THR A 74 -18.84 7.34 6.19
CA THR A 74 -17.42 7.22 5.86
C THR A 74 -16.59 8.30 6.55
N CYS A 75 -15.31 8.02 6.68
CA CYS A 75 -14.30 9.04 6.94
C CYS A 75 -13.21 8.97 5.87
N THR A 76 -12.61 10.10 5.53
CA THR A 76 -11.50 10.22 4.58
C THR A 76 -10.16 10.25 5.31
N PHE A 77 -9.16 9.58 4.77
CA PHE A 77 -7.77 9.72 5.16
C PHE A 77 -6.97 10.66 4.22
N GLY A 78 -7.67 11.24 3.24
CA GLY A 78 -7.12 12.10 2.20
C GLY A 78 -6.46 11.34 1.05
N VAL A 79 -5.71 12.09 0.25
CA VAL A 79 -5.11 11.63 -1.00
C VAL A 79 -4.15 10.47 -0.78
N ARG A 80 -4.23 9.47 -1.66
CA ARG A 80 -3.23 8.40 -1.78
C ARG A 80 -2.81 8.18 -3.23
N LYS A 81 -1.50 8.07 -3.45
CA LYS A 81 -0.92 7.92 -4.80
C LYS A 81 -1.51 6.75 -5.58
N SER A 82 -1.69 5.59 -4.95
CA SER A 82 -2.29 4.42 -5.62
C SER A 82 -3.74 4.66 -6.08
N CYS A 83 -4.54 5.39 -5.29
CA CYS A 83 -5.88 5.79 -5.70
C CYS A 83 -5.86 6.78 -6.87
N GLN A 84 -4.89 7.69 -6.94
CA GLN A 84 -4.73 8.61 -8.07
C GLN A 84 -4.19 7.90 -9.34
N GLN A 85 -3.30 6.93 -9.17
CA GLN A 85 -2.60 6.27 -10.28
C GLN A 85 -3.45 5.18 -10.94
N CYS A 86 -4.10 4.33 -10.15
CA CYS A 86 -4.84 3.17 -10.68
C CYS A 86 -6.24 3.00 -10.09
N GLY A 87 -6.71 3.92 -9.23
CA GLY A 87 -8.04 3.84 -8.62
C GLY A 87 -8.20 2.68 -7.63
N LYS A 88 -7.08 2.16 -7.11
CA LYS A 88 -7.06 1.03 -6.16
C LYS A 88 -6.23 1.36 -4.94
N LEU A 89 -6.45 0.60 -3.87
CA LEU A 89 -5.63 0.67 -2.67
C LEU A 89 -4.24 0.06 -2.88
N SER A 90 -3.94 -0.58 -4.00
CA SER A 90 -2.58 -0.96 -4.32
C SER A 90 -2.43 -1.12 -5.82
N CYS A 91 -1.30 -0.64 -6.32
CA CYS A 91 -0.76 -0.82 -7.66
C CYS A 91 0.72 -1.19 -7.41
#